data_AF-A0A9E6CJQ2-F1
#
_entry.id   AF-A0A9E6CJQ2-F1
#
_cell.length_a   1.000
_cell.length_b   1.000
_cell.length_c   1.000
_cell.angle_alpha   90.00
_cell.angle_beta   90.00
_cell.angle_gamma   90.00
#
_symmetry.space_group_name_H-M   'P 1'
#
loop_
_entity.id
_entity.type
_entity.pdbx_description
1 polymer ?
#
loop_
_entity_poly.entity_id
_entity_poly.type
_entity_poly.pdbx_seq_one_letter_code
_entity_poly.pdbx_strand_id
1 'polypeptide(L)' 'MPAITSAEKAFEKLIKALRLPRGIKLIPPTNFEGSIYTLTFNFKNLPELIEHKTSFDEITHSPYIKKILG' A
#
# COMPACT_ATOMS: atom_id res chain seq x y z
N MET A 1 -19.28 -13.65 3.39
CA MET A 1 -18.61 -13.68 4.71
C MET A 1 -18.25 -12.24 5.08
N PRO A 2 -18.76 -11.69 6.19
CA PRO A 2 -18.66 -10.26 6.51
C PRO A 2 -17.26 -9.74 6.91
N ALA A 3 -16.32 -10.63 7.24
CA ALA A 3 -14.96 -10.28 7.64
C ALA A 3 -14.11 -9.73 6.49
N ILE A 4 -14.17 -10.35 5.31
CA ILE A 4 -13.41 -9.95 4.11
C ILE A 4 -13.78 -8.52 3.68
N THR A 5 -15.07 -8.22 3.69
CA THR A 5 -15.61 -6.90 3.33
C THR A 5 -15.15 -5.77 4.27
N SER A 6 -14.85 -6.09 5.54
CA SER A 6 -14.39 -5.10 6.51
C SER A 6 -12.90 -4.78 6.32
N ALA A 7 -12.08 -5.81 6.06
CA ALA A 7 -10.66 -5.66 5.75
C ALA A 7 -10.45 -4.91 4.43
N GLU A 8 -11.22 -5.24 3.39
CA GLU A 8 -11.22 -4.52 2.10
C GLU A 8 -11.53 -3.03 2.27
N LYS A 9 -12.60 -2.71 3.01
CA LYS A 9 -13.00 -1.31 3.26
C LYS A 9 -11.97 -0.54 4.08
N ALA A 10 -11.35 -1.18 5.07
CA ALA A 10 -10.28 -0.58 5.85
C ALA A 10 -9.05 -0.32 4.98
N PHE A 11 -8.65 -1.30 4.18
CA PHE A 11 -7.54 -1.19 3.23
C PHE A 11 -7.78 -0.07 2.22
N GLU A 12 -8.93 -0.02 1.56
CA GLU A 12 -9.27 1.04 0.61
C GLU A 12 -9.21 2.43 1.23
N LYS A 13 -9.72 2.58 2.46
CA LYS A 13 -9.64 3.86 3.19
C LYS A 13 -8.20 4.25 3.50
N LEU A 14 -7.38 3.30 3.93
CA LEU A 14 -5.99 3.53 4.27
C LEU A 14 -5.15 3.85 3.02
N ILE A 15 -5.38 3.17 1.90
CA ILE A 15 -4.76 3.48 0.60
C ILE A 15 -5.11 4.88 0.12
N LYS A 16 -6.39 5.27 0.23
CA LYS A 16 -6.84 6.63 -0.12
C LYS A 16 -6.21 7.67 0.80
N ALA A 17 -6.06 7.37 2.09
CA ALA A 17 -5.42 8.26 3.07
C ALA A 17 -3.90 8.37 2.87
N LEU A 18 -3.25 7.28 2.47
CA LEU A 18 -1.82 7.21 2.18
C LEU A 18 -1.44 8.02 0.93
N ARG A 19 -2.43 8.38 0.08
CA ARG A 19 -2.25 9.18 -1.14
C ARG A 19 -1.08 8.66 -1.99
N LEU A 20 -1.07 7.34 -2.24
CA LEU A 20 -0.02 6.69 -3.01
C LEU A 20 0.24 7.44 -4.33
N PRO A 21 1.49 7.87 -4.59
CA PRO A 21 1.81 8.58 -5.82
C PRO A 21 1.60 7.69 -7.04
N ARG A 22 1.36 8.34 -8.19
CA ARG A 22 1.09 7.64 -9.45
C ARG A 22 2.22 6.66 -9.77
N GLY A 23 1.86 5.39 -9.97
CA GLY A 23 2.82 4.32 -10.25
C GLY A 23 3.06 3.36 -9.10
N ILE A 24 2.66 3.72 -7.87
CA ILE A 24 2.72 2.83 -6.70
C ILE A 24 1.36 2.18 -6.45
N LYS A 25 1.35 0.86 -6.30
CA LYS A 25 0.17 0.08 -5.92
C LYS A 25 0.50 -0.86 -4.79
N LEU A 26 -0.31 -0.84 -3.73
CA LEU A 26 -0.29 -1.88 -2.70
C LEU A 26 -1.40 -2.87 -3.02
N ILE A 27 -1.05 -4.15 -3.06
CA ILE A 27 -1.93 -5.26 -3.39
C ILE A 27 -2.06 -6.10 -2.12
N PRO A 28 -3.28 -6.27 -1.59
CA PRO A 28 -3.51 -7.11 -0.43
C PRO A 28 -3.40 -8.61 -0.80
N PRO A 29 -3.14 -9.49 0.18
CA PRO A 29 -3.19 -10.92 -0.04
C PRO A 29 -4.60 -11.38 -0.42
N THR A 30 -4.69 -12.50 -1.15
CA THR A 30 -5.97 -13.11 -1.51
C THR A 30 -6.82 -13.32 -0.26
N ASN A 31 -8.07 -12.84 -0.31
CA ASN A 31 -9.03 -12.91 0.79
C ASN A 31 -8.63 -12.21 2.09
N PHE A 32 -7.53 -11.42 2.12
CA PHE A 32 -6.94 -10.89 3.36
C PHE A 32 -6.59 -11.97 4.40
N GLU A 33 -6.47 -13.23 3.97
CA GLU A 33 -6.10 -14.37 4.84
C GLU A 33 -4.57 -14.58 4.91
N GLY A 34 -3.80 -13.81 4.15
CA GLY A 34 -2.33 -13.85 4.17
C GLY A 34 -1.72 -12.72 5.00
N SER A 35 -0.48 -12.93 5.46
CA SER A 35 0.33 -11.90 6.15
C SER A 35 1.23 -11.11 5.21
N ILE A 36 1.16 -11.39 3.90
CA ILE A 36 2.05 -10.82 2.89
C ILE A 36 1.28 -9.83 2.04
N TYR A 37 1.75 -8.58 2.02
CA TYR A 37 1.26 -7.54 1.13
C TYR A 37 2.30 -7.29 0.04
N THR A 38 1.84 -7.07 -1.19
CA THR A 38 2.71 -6.82 -2.33
C THR A 38 2.67 -5.35 -2.68
N LEU A 39 3.83 -4.68 -2.70
CA LEU A 39 3.95 -3.30 -3.15
C LEU A 39 4.62 -3.28 -4.53
N THR A 40 3.93 -2.72 -5.52
CA THR A 40 4.39 -2.63 -6.91
C THR A 40 4.71 -1.19 -7.27
N PHE A 41 5.89 -0.97 -7.85
CA PHE A 41 6.35 0.33 -8.34
C PHE A 41 6.54 0.26 -9.85
N ASN A 42 5.91 1.19 -10.58
CA ASN A 42 6.09 1.34 -12.01
C ASN A 42 6.93 2.60 -12.27
N PHE A 43 8.05 2.46 -12.95
CA PHE A 43 8.95 3.53 -13.32
C PHE A 43 9.51 3.26 -14.72
N LYS A 44 9.81 4.31 -15.48
CA LYS A 44 10.41 4.20 -16.82
C LYS A 44 11.85 4.69 -16.84
N ASN A 45 12.24 5.48 -15.84
CA ASN A 45 13.57 6.07 -15.74
C ASN A 45 14.08 6.08 -14.30
N LEU A 46 15.39 6.25 -14.12
CA LEU A 46 16.03 6.31 -12.80
C LEU A 46 15.47 7.41 -11.89
N PRO A 47 15.13 8.63 -12.37
CA PRO A 47 14.53 9.66 -11.53
C PRO A 47 13.21 9.21 -10.89
N GLU A 48 12.34 8.53 -11.63
CA GLU A 48 11.07 8.00 -11.10
C GLU A 48 11.32 6.94 -10.01
N LEU A 49 12.34 6.10 -10.17
CA LEU A 49 12.73 5.13 -9.13
C LEU A 49 13.22 5.82 -7.86
N ILE A 50 13.96 6.93 -7.99
CA ILE A 50 14.42 7.74 -6.85
C ILE A 50 13.22 8.42 -6.16
N GLU A 51 12.26 8.96 -6.91
CA GLU A 51 11.01 9.50 -6.34
C GLU A 51 10.20 8.43 -5.61
N HIS A 52 10.13 7.22 -6.16
CA HIS A 52 9.48 6.08 -5.51
C HIS A 52 10.18 5.66 -4.23
N LYS A 53 11.52 5.78 -4.15
CA LYS A 53 12.26 5.53 -2.91
C LYS A 53 11.85 6.51 -1.81
N THR A 54 11.76 7.80 -2.13
CA THR A 54 11.29 8.81 -1.16
C THR A 54 9.85 8.53 -0.75
N SER A 55 8.98 8.22 -1.72
CA SER A 55 7.58 7.88 -1.47
C SER A 55 7.45 6.63 -0.59
N PHE A 56 8.29 5.62 -0.83
CA PHE A 56 8.34 4.42 0.00
C PHE A 56 8.75 4.74 1.44
N ASP A 57 9.74 5.62 1.63
CA ASP A 57 10.15 6.08 2.95
C ASP A 57 9.02 6.82 3.69
N GLU A 58 8.25 7.66 2.99
CA GLU A 58 7.06 8.29 3.58
C GLU A 58 5.99 7.26 3.95
N ILE A 59 5.81 6.23 3.12
CA ILE A 59 4.87 5.13 3.38
C ILE A 59 5.29 4.34 4.62
N THR A 60 6.57 3.98 4.76
CA THR A 60 7.08 3.20 5.91
C THR A 60 7.02 3.99 7.23
N HIS A 61 7.17 5.32 7.16
CA HIS A 61 6.99 6.22 8.32
C HIS A 61 5.51 6.54 8.61
N SER A 62 4.60 6.21 7.71
CA SER A 62 3.19 6.53 7.86
C SER A 62 2.51 5.68 8.95
N PRO A 63 1.72 6.28 9.87
CA PRO A 63 0.93 5.51 10.83
C PRO A 63 -0.13 4.63 10.16
N TYR A 64 -0.49 4.91 8.91
CA TYR A 64 -1.46 4.12 8.15
C TYR A 64 -0.90 2.77 7.73
N ILE A 65 0.37 2.67 7.33
CA ILE A 65 0.95 1.38 6.92
C ILE A 65 1.05 0.41 8.11
N LYS A 66 1.37 0.94 9.30
CA LYS A 66 1.36 0.16 10.56
C LYS A 66 -0.03 -0.41 10.82
N LYS A 67 -1.09 0.37 10.65
CA LYS A 67 -2.48 -0.11 10.78
C LYS A 67 -2.87 -1.18 9.75
N ILE A 68 -2.24 -1.19 8.57
CA ILE A 68 -2.49 -2.21 7.53
C ILE A 68 -1.75 -3.51 7.87
N LEU A 69 -0.51 -3.40 8.37
CA LEU A 69 0.39 -4.54 8.58
C LEU A 69 0.30 -5.16 9.98
N GLY A 70 -0.26 -4.46 10.97
CA GLY A 70 -0.35 -4.88 12.37
C GLY A 70 0.33 -3.90 13.31
#